data_AF-A5G9U9-F1
#
_entry.id   AF-A5G9U9-F1
#
_cell.length_a   1.000
_cell.length_b   1.000
_cell.length_c   1.000
_cell.angle_alpha   90.00
_cell.angle_beta   90.00
_cell.angle_gamma   90.00
#
_symmetry.space_group_name_H-M   'P 1'
#
loop_
_entity.id
_entity.type
_entity.pdbx_description
1 polymer ?
#
loop_
_entity_poly.entity_id
_entity_poly.type
_entity_poly.pdbx_seq_one_letter_code
_entity_poly.pdbx_strand_id
1 'polypeptide(L)'
;MKRFCITLQTIIRALFPLRGGLYAAKGNVVKPAVLFPEGYTQVLPEHVPSYLANLDAAVNQRHELALFFKGCLMPAAPFLLFRLKREGFSRCRIAVLPDGIALDAQR
;
A
#
# COMPACT_ATOMS: atom_id res chain seq x y z
N MET A 1 -28.65 24.71 -3.67
CA MET A 1 -27.34 24.73 -2.99
C MET A 1 -27.07 23.38 -2.28
N LYS A 2 -26.77 22.31 -3.04
CA LYS A 2 -26.56 20.94 -2.50
C LYS A 2 -25.21 20.31 -2.88
N ARG A 3 -24.27 21.11 -3.42
CA ARG A 3 -22.99 20.61 -3.97
C ARG A 3 -21.78 20.77 -3.03
N PHE A 4 -21.88 21.57 -1.96
CA PHE A 4 -20.76 21.84 -1.05
C PHE A 4 -20.63 20.83 0.12
N CYS A 5 -21.69 20.13 0.50
CA CYS A 5 -21.63 19.19 1.64
C CYS A 5 -20.90 17.88 1.32
N ILE A 6 -20.82 17.49 0.05
CA ILE A 6 -20.16 16.23 -0.37
C ILE A 6 -18.65 16.34 -0.17
N THR A 7 -18.07 17.51 -0.47
CA THR A 7 -16.62 17.74 -0.38
C THR A 7 -16.14 17.72 1.06
N LEU A 8 -16.87 18.37 1.98
CA LEU A 8 -16.47 18.45 3.39
C LEU A 8 -16.60 17.09 4.11
N GLN A 9 -17.67 16.33 3.86
CA GLN A 9 -17.82 14.99 4.45
C GLN A 9 -16.75 14.01 3.96
N THR A 10 -16.33 14.13 2.70
CA THR A 10 -15.26 13.28 2.13
C THR A 10 -13.91 13.61 2.76
N ILE A 11 -13.60 14.90 2.92
CA ILE A 11 -12.37 15.37 3.57
C ILE A 11 -12.32 14.95 5.05
N ILE A 12 -13.43 15.10 5.78
CA ILE A 12 -13.51 14.68 7.19
C ILE A 12 -13.37 13.16 7.32
N ARG A 13 -13.97 12.36 6.44
CA ARG A 13 -13.80 10.89 6.44
C ARG A 13 -12.38 10.44 6.08
N ALA A 14 -11.67 11.22 5.25
CA ALA A 14 -10.28 10.94 4.92
C ALA A 14 -9.33 11.31 6.07
N LEU A 15 -9.61 12.40 6.79
CA LEU A 15 -8.81 12.86 7.94
C LEU A 15 -9.08 12.08 9.22
N PHE A 16 -10.33 11.62 9.40
CA PHE A 16 -10.76 10.78 10.51
C PHE A 16 -11.38 9.51 9.94
N PRO A 17 -10.56 8.49 9.58
CA PRO A 17 -11.12 7.20 9.25
C PRO A 17 -11.83 6.68 10.50
N LEU A 18 -13.16 6.74 10.48
CA LEU A 18 -14.01 6.03 11.44
C LEU A 18 -13.55 4.57 11.39
N ARG A 19 -12.87 4.13 12.46
CA ARG A 19 -12.58 2.71 12.74
C ARG A 19 -13.89 1.93 12.57
N GLY A 20 -14.10 1.33 11.40
CA GLY A 20 -15.40 0.78 11.08
C GLY A 20 -15.56 0.43 9.61
N GLY A 21 -14.54 -0.20 9.02
CA GLY A 21 -14.60 -0.81 7.70
C GLY A 21 -14.18 -2.26 7.82
N LEU A 22 -15.09 -3.10 8.32
CA LEU A 22 -14.99 -4.55 8.26
C LEU A 22 -14.94 -4.98 6.79
N TYR A 23 -13.73 -5.11 6.24
CA TYR A 23 -13.51 -6.12 5.22
C TYR A 23 -13.69 -7.47 5.93
N ALA A 24 -14.83 -8.10 5.70
CA ALA A 24 -15.13 -9.43 6.20
C ALA A 24 -14.20 -10.45 5.53
N ALA A 25 -12.97 -10.56 6.04
CA ALA A 25 -12.19 -11.78 5.93
C ALA A 25 -12.74 -12.73 7.00
N LYS A 26 -13.59 -13.66 6.58
CA LYS A 26 -13.99 -14.81 7.41
C LYS A 26 -12.75 -15.65 7.66
N GLY A 27 -12.12 -15.50 8.82
CA GLY A 27 -10.94 -16.27 9.20
C GLY A 27 -10.58 -16.04 10.66
N ASN A 28 -10.39 -17.15 11.38
CA ASN A 28 -10.08 -17.24 12.81
C ASN A 28 -9.04 -16.21 13.29
N VAL A 29 -9.24 -15.75 14.53
CA VAL A 29 -8.24 -15.02 15.32
C VAL A 29 -6.99 -15.89 15.45
N VAL A 30 -6.01 -15.65 14.58
CA VAL A 30 -4.66 -16.18 14.71
C VAL A 30 -3.78 -15.01 15.13
N LYS A 31 -3.01 -15.21 16.20
CA LYS A 31 -1.95 -14.30 16.68
C LYS A 31 -1.21 -13.68 15.49
N PRO A 32 -0.84 -12.38 15.51
CA PRO A 32 -0.10 -11.79 14.39
C PRO A 32 1.33 -12.33 14.46
N ALA A 33 1.53 -13.51 13.88
CA ALA A 33 2.83 -13.90 13.38
C ALA A 33 3.18 -12.87 12.30
N VAL A 34 4.35 -12.24 12.43
CA VAL A 34 4.84 -11.26 11.47
C VAL A 34 4.91 -11.95 10.11
N LEU A 35 3.89 -11.72 9.29
CA LEU A 35 3.63 -12.48 8.07
C LEU A 35 4.28 -11.73 6.93
N PHE A 36 5.60 -11.83 6.88
CA PHE A 36 6.36 -11.41 5.71
C PHE A 36 5.92 -12.29 4.54
N PRO A 37 5.29 -11.73 3.49
CA PRO A 37 4.85 -12.53 2.35
C PRO A 37 6.07 -13.03 1.58
N GLU A 38 6.14 -14.34 1.32
CA GLU A 38 7.22 -14.95 0.54
C GLU A 38 7.31 -14.30 -0.85
N GLY A 39 8.54 -14.06 -1.32
CA GLY A 39 8.80 -13.45 -2.64
C GLY A 39 8.75 -11.92 -2.70
N TYR A 40 8.48 -11.23 -1.60
CA TYR A 40 8.57 -9.77 -1.52
C TYR A 40 9.93 -9.34 -0.96
N THR A 41 10.43 -8.17 -1.38
CA THR A 41 11.59 -7.55 -0.74
C THR A 41 11.11 -6.65 0.39
N GLN A 42 11.57 -6.90 1.61
CA GLN A 42 11.21 -6.08 2.76
C GLN A 42 11.88 -4.70 2.67
N VAL A 43 11.07 -3.65 2.77
CA VAL A 43 11.52 -2.26 2.88
C VAL A 43 11.27 -1.81 4.31
N LEU A 44 12.36 -1.53 5.03
CA LEU A 44 12.31 -0.94 6.36
C LEU A 44 12.01 0.57 6.27
N PRO A 45 11.37 1.18 7.30
CA PRO A 45 10.97 2.59 7.29
C PRO A 45 12.08 3.56 6.87
N GLU A 46 13.31 3.33 7.30
CA GLU A 46 14.49 4.12 6.99
C GLU A 46 14.89 4.11 5.50
N HIS A 47 14.49 3.07 4.75
CA HIS A 47 14.81 2.92 3.33
C HIS A 47 13.67 3.38 2.42
N VAL A 48 12.49 3.71 2.97
CA VAL A 48 11.32 4.13 2.18
C VAL A 48 11.62 5.31 1.26
N PRO A 49 12.29 6.40 1.71
CA PRO A 49 12.59 7.52 0.81
C PRO A 49 13.44 7.11 -0.40
N SER A 50 14.43 6.23 -0.18
CA SER A 50 15.32 5.75 -1.24
C SER A 50 14.56 4.94 -2.30
N TYR A 51 13.70 4.02 -1.86
CA TYR A 51 12.86 3.24 -2.78
C TYR A 51 11.84 4.11 -3.52
N LEU A 52 11.23 5.10 -2.85
CA LEU A 52 10.27 6.00 -3.50
C LEU A 52 10.92 7.00 -4.46
N ALA A 53 12.21 7.29 -4.28
CA ALA A 53 12.99 8.10 -5.21
C ALA A 53 13.36 7.32 -6.48
N ASN A 54 13.68 6.03 -6.35
CA ASN A 54 14.05 5.16 -7.46
C ASN A 54 13.47 3.74 -7.29
N LEU A 55 12.26 3.53 -7.80
CA LEU A 55 11.60 2.21 -7.76
C LEU A 55 12.25 1.21 -8.74
N ASP A 56 12.96 1.68 -9.76
CA ASP A 56 13.62 0.80 -10.73
C ASP A 56 14.78 0.00 -10.12
N ALA A 57 15.39 0.51 -9.05
CA ALA A 57 16.39 -0.22 -8.27
C ALA A 57 15.84 -1.50 -7.62
N ALA A 58 14.51 -1.63 -7.49
CA ALA A 58 13.84 -2.77 -6.91
C ALA A 58 13.30 -3.77 -7.95
N VAL A 59 13.50 -3.50 -9.24
CA VAL A 59 13.00 -4.33 -10.34
C VAL A 59 13.94 -5.51 -10.56
N ASN A 60 13.38 -6.70 -10.62
CA ASN A 60 14.14 -7.92 -10.87
C ASN A 60 14.47 -8.10 -12.37
N GLN A 61 15.21 -9.15 -12.70
CA GLN A 61 15.59 -9.47 -14.10
C GLN A 61 14.40 -9.78 -15.02
N ARG A 62 13.20 -10.02 -14.47
CA ARG A 62 11.96 -10.29 -15.21
C ARG A 62 11.09 -9.05 -15.40
N HIS A 63 11.62 -7.87 -15.07
CA HIS A 63 10.87 -6.61 -15.06
C HIS A 63 9.71 -6.59 -14.05
N GLU A 64 9.80 -7.37 -12.98
CA GLU A 64 8.80 -7.42 -11.92
C GLU A 64 9.34 -6.72 -10.67
N LEU A 65 8.44 -6.08 -9.94
CA LEU A 65 8.69 -5.42 -8.67
C LEU A 65 7.78 -6.04 -7.62
N ALA A 66 8.35 -6.46 -6.50
CA ALA A 66 7.62 -6.99 -5.34
C ALA A 66 8.23 -6.43 -4.05
N LEU A 67 7.57 -5.47 -3.42
CA LEU A 67 8.04 -4.76 -2.23
C LEU A 67 7.05 -4.87 -1.08
N PHE A 68 7.56 -5.04 0.14
CA PHE A 68 6.77 -5.00 1.36
C PHE A 68 7.25 -3.86 2.27
N PHE A 69 6.46 -2.80 2.37
CA PHE A 69 6.73 -1.64 3.21
C PHE A 69 6.28 -1.90 4.64
N LYS A 70 7.20 -2.33 5.51
CA LYS A 70 6.90 -2.63 6.92
C LYS A 70 6.53 -1.36 7.69
N GLY A 71 5.48 -1.43 8.50
CA GLY A 71 4.96 -0.32 9.29
C GLY A 71 4.22 0.74 8.45
N CYS A 72 4.06 0.52 7.15
CA CYS A 72 3.37 1.46 6.28
C CYS A 72 1.86 1.38 6.50
N LEU A 73 1.24 2.53 6.80
CA LEU A 73 -0.18 2.59 7.12
C LEU A 73 -1.03 2.54 5.85
N MET A 74 -2.21 1.93 5.95
CA MET A 74 -3.21 1.82 4.86
C MET A 74 -3.40 3.09 4.01
N PRO A 75 -3.44 4.32 4.56
CA PRO A 75 -3.60 5.53 3.74
C PRO A 75 -2.49 5.77 2.71
N ALA A 76 -1.31 5.13 2.85
CA ALA A 76 -0.22 5.23 1.88
C ALA A 76 -0.47 4.40 0.60
N ALA A 77 -1.38 3.42 0.63
CA ALA A 77 -1.70 2.56 -0.52
C ALA A 77 -2.03 3.33 -1.82
N PRO A 78 -2.98 4.29 -1.84
CA PRO A 78 -3.26 5.05 -3.06
C PRO A 78 -2.05 5.86 -3.56
N PHE A 79 -1.19 6.36 -2.67
CA PHE A 79 0.01 7.09 -3.07
C PHE A 79 1.05 6.18 -3.74
N LEU A 80 1.24 4.97 -3.20
CA LEU A 80 2.13 3.96 -3.78
C LEU A 80 1.64 3.51 -5.16
N LEU A 81 0.33 3.25 -5.32
CA LEU A 81 -0.26 2.93 -6.62
C LEU A 81 -0.10 4.06 -7.63
N PHE A 82 -0.38 5.29 -7.21
CA PHE A 82 -0.22 6.46 -8.07
C PHE A 82 1.23 6.63 -8.51
N ARG A 83 2.19 6.47 -7.59
CA ARG A 83 3.62 6.55 -7.89
C ARG A 83 4.01 5.52 -8.95
N LEU A 84 3.66 4.25 -8.75
CA LEU A 84 3.93 3.19 -9.73
C LEU A 84 3.39 3.53 -11.12
N LYS A 85 2.14 3.97 -11.20
CA LYS A 85 1.52 4.34 -12.48
C LYS A 85 2.24 5.50 -13.16
N ARG A 86 2.68 6.50 -12.40
CA ARG A 86 3.42 7.64 -12.93
C ARG A 86 4.82 7.26 -13.43
N GLU A 87 5.48 6.30 -12.78
CA GLU A 87 6.80 5.80 -13.20
C GLU A 87 6.70 4.83 -14.41
N GLY A 88 5.48 4.49 -14.87
CA GLY A 88 5.26 3.66 -16.06
C GLY A 88 5.02 2.18 -15.78
N PHE A 89 4.83 1.79 -14.51
CA PHE A 89 4.53 0.40 -14.19
C PHE A 89 3.10 -0.02 -14.59
N SER A 90 3.00 -1.23 -15.11
CA SER A 90 1.77 -1.96 -15.41
C SER A 90 1.46 -3.01 -14.32
N ARG A 91 0.26 -3.61 -14.41
CA ARG A 91 -0.19 -4.70 -13.51
C ARG A 91 -0.02 -4.42 -11.99
N CYS A 92 -0.05 -3.16 -11.58
CA CYS A 92 0.15 -2.76 -10.19
C CYS A 92 -0.95 -3.32 -9.28
N ARG A 93 -0.57 -4.01 -8.20
CA ARG A 93 -1.48 -4.45 -7.14
C ARG A 93 -0.91 -4.05 -5.78
N ILE A 94 -1.83 -3.87 -4.84
CA ILE A 94 -1.51 -3.60 -3.44
C ILE A 94 -2.33 -4.53 -2.57
N ALA A 95 -1.70 -5.07 -1.54
CA ALA A 95 -2.35 -5.72 -0.42
C ALA A 95 -1.97 -5.01 0.89
N VAL A 96 -2.97 -4.67 1.69
CA VAL A 96 -2.78 -4.12 3.03
C VAL A 96 -2.72 -5.31 4.00
N LEU A 97 -1.58 -5.45 4.67
CA LEU A 97 -1.32 -6.52 5.63
C LEU A 97 -1.27 -5.93 7.05
N PRO A 98 -1.40 -6.74 8.11
CA PRO A 98 -1.34 -6.25 9.49
C PRO A 98 -0.08 -5.44 9.82
N ASP A 99 1.05 -5.82 9.22
CA ASP A 99 2.37 -5.23 9.50
C ASP A 99 2.85 -4.23 8.44
N GLY A 100 2.03 -3.90 7.44
CA GLY A 100 2.44 -2.98 6.39
C GLY A 100 1.68 -3.11 5.08
N ILE A 101 2.31 -2.68 4.00
CA ILE A 101 1.74 -2.72 2.65
C ILE A 101 2.63 -3.55 1.74
N ALA A 102 2.05 -4.58 1.12
CA ALA A 102 2.65 -5.30 0.02
C ALA A 102 2.26 -4.67 -1.32
N LEU A 103 3.23 -4.58 -2.22
CA LEU A 103 3.17 -3.90 -3.50
C LEU A 103 3.77 -4.83 -4.55
N ASP A 104 3.03 -5.12 -5.62
CA ASP A 104 3.54 -5.81 -6.79
C ASP A 104 3.23 -5.05 -8.08
N ALA A 105 4.14 -5.10 -9.05
CA ALA A 105 3.99 -4.45 -10.35
C ALA A 105 4.90 -5.07 -11.41
N GLN A 106 4.64 -4.75 -12.68
CA GLN A 106 5.47 -5.14 -13.81
C GLN A 106 5.80 -3.91 -14.65
N ARG A 107 7.04 -3.81 -15.14
CA ARG A 107 7.45 -2.77 -16.08
C ARG A 107 7.44 -3.30 -17.51
#